data_AF-A0A6N2M826-F1
#
_entry.id   AF-A0A6N2M826-F1
#
_cell.length_a   1.000
_cell.length_b   1.000
_cell.length_c   1.000
_cell.angle_alpha   90.00
_cell.angle_beta   90.00
_cell.angle_gamma   90.00
#
_symmetry.space_group_name_H-M   'P 1'
#
loop_
_entity.id
_entity.type
_entity.pdbx_description
1 polymer ?
#
loop_
_entity_poly.entity_id
_entity_poly.type
_entity_poly.pdbx_seq_one_letter_code
_entity_poly.pdbx_strand_id
1 'polypeptide(L)'
;MKTLEYLSIVKDEGLEVSQPALDPSKSTVHHQITARVRNSIVHRQILKFRGNTRCYGNSTSPPCTGWVEMMAPVFSKAAWQCTWYMIQNDLIHAWGLDRKLGYCAQGDWTKNVGVVDAEYIVHLGLSTLGALLSKSKEVDKRPQVRTQSSVEMNIFHERWEAGIKEDRCWVDPYQLIANQTRH
;
A
#
# COMPACT_ATOMS: atom_id res chain seq x y z
N MET A 1 -1.46 3.28 -21.19
CA MET A 1 -1.91 2.09 -20.43
C MET A 1 -2.89 1.34 -21.31
N LYS A 2 -2.49 0.21 -21.91
CA LYS A 2 -3.47 -0.70 -22.47
C LYS A 2 -3.95 -1.53 -21.28
N THR A 3 -5.15 -1.26 -20.76
CA THR A 3 -5.67 -1.93 -19.54
C THR A 3 -5.64 -3.45 -19.63
N LEU A 4 -5.67 -4.00 -20.85
CA LEU A 4 -5.53 -5.43 -21.13
C LEU A 4 -4.16 -6.01 -20.75
N GLU A 5 -3.08 -5.24 -20.88
CA GLU A 5 -1.71 -5.69 -20.58
C GLU A 5 -1.47 -5.77 -19.07
N TYR A 6 -1.87 -4.73 -18.32
CA TYR A 6 -1.82 -4.74 -16.85
C TYR A 6 -2.56 -5.94 -16.25
N LEU A 7 -3.81 -6.16 -16.69
CA LEU A 7 -4.62 -7.25 -16.18
C LEU A 7 -4.09 -8.64 -16.59
N SER A 8 -3.40 -8.76 -17.72
CA SER A 8 -2.70 -10.00 -18.08
C SER A 8 -1.59 -10.27 -17.07
N ILE A 9 -0.71 -9.30 -16.86
CA ILE A 9 0.42 -9.43 -15.93
C ILE A 9 -0.07 -9.79 -14.53
N VAL A 10 -1.08 -9.08 -14.01
CA VAL A 10 -1.65 -9.35 -12.68
C VAL A 10 -2.15 -10.78 -12.55
N LYS A 11 -2.80 -11.32 -13.59
CA LYS A 11 -3.29 -12.70 -13.60
C LYS A 11 -2.15 -13.72 -13.73
N ASP A 12 -1.21 -13.48 -14.64
CA ASP A 12 -0.08 -14.35 -14.91
C ASP A 12 0.86 -14.47 -13.69
N GLU A 13 1.01 -13.37 -12.96
CA GLU A 13 1.85 -13.25 -11.76
C GLU A 13 1.12 -13.61 -10.46
N GLY A 14 -0.19 -13.92 -10.52
CA GLY A 14 -1.00 -14.29 -9.36
C GLY A 14 -1.13 -13.18 -8.31
N LEU A 15 -1.13 -11.91 -8.73
CA LEU A 15 -1.23 -10.79 -7.81
C LEU A 15 -2.68 -10.59 -7.34
N GLU A 16 -2.91 -10.74 -6.04
CA GLU A 16 -4.18 -10.50 -5.37
C GLU A 16 -4.35 -9.03 -4.99
N VAL A 17 -3.24 -8.36 -4.67
CA VAL A 17 -3.17 -6.93 -4.40
C VAL A 17 -2.01 -6.36 -5.20
N SER A 18 -2.26 -5.36 -6.02
CA SER A 18 -1.24 -4.79 -6.90
C SER A 18 -1.36 -3.29 -7.01
N GLN A 19 -0.36 -2.65 -7.60
CA GLN A 19 -0.51 -1.31 -8.15
C GLN A 19 0.37 -1.14 -9.40
N PRO A 20 0.04 -0.21 -10.30
CA PRO A 20 0.99 0.28 -11.29
C PRO A 20 2.20 0.92 -10.59
N ALA A 21 3.38 0.79 -11.20
CA ALA A 21 4.55 1.50 -10.72
C ALA A 21 4.42 3.02 -10.93
N LEU A 22 5.15 3.79 -10.13
CA LEU A 22 5.30 5.23 -10.30
C LEU A 22 6.53 5.54 -11.14
N ASP A 23 6.39 6.42 -12.13
CA ASP A 23 7.56 7.01 -12.82
C ASP A 23 8.34 7.89 -11.83
N PRO A 24 9.56 7.50 -11.41
CA PRO A 24 10.31 8.23 -10.39
C PRO A 24 10.81 9.59 -10.88
N SER A 25 10.84 9.84 -12.20
CA SER A 25 11.28 11.12 -12.77
C SER A 25 10.17 12.18 -12.79
N LYS A 26 8.91 11.77 -12.65
CA LYS A 26 7.73 12.64 -12.80
C LYS A 26 6.79 12.60 -11.60
N SER A 27 6.86 11.54 -10.79
CA SER A 27 5.95 11.33 -9.68
C SER A 27 6.56 11.78 -8.36
N THR A 28 5.68 12.17 -7.43
CA THR A 28 6.02 12.26 -6.01
C THR A 28 6.01 10.84 -5.44
N VAL A 29 7.20 10.32 -5.10
CA VAL A 29 7.38 8.97 -4.56
C VAL A 29 7.61 9.06 -3.05
N HIS A 30 6.63 8.62 -2.26
CA HIS A 30 6.74 8.55 -0.79
C HIS A 30 7.47 7.28 -0.33
N HIS A 31 7.16 6.15 -0.96
CA HIS A 31 7.74 4.85 -0.65
C HIS A 31 8.49 4.28 -1.85
N GLN A 32 9.76 3.93 -1.67
CA GLN A 32 10.62 3.51 -2.79
C GLN A 32 10.15 2.22 -3.48
N ILE A 33 9.36 1.39 -2.80
CA ILE A 33 8.76 0.19 -3.39
C ILE A 33 7.69 0.50 -4.41
N THR A 34 7.13 1.71 -4.44
CA THR A 34 6.19 2.08 -5.51
C THR A 34 6.88 2.62 -6.75
N ALA A 35 8.19 2.87 -6.69
CA ALA A 35 8.95 3.39 -7.82
C ALA A 35 9.22 2.31 -8.86
N ARG A 36 9.07 2.67 -10.13
CA ARG A 36 9.32 1.78 -11.25
C ARG A 36 10.76 1.28 -11.30
N VAL A 37 10.92 -0.03 -11.40
CA VAL A 37 12.17 -0.69 -11.75
C VAL A 37 12.25 -0.86 -13.27
N ARG A 38 13.34 -0.36 -13.87
CA ARG A 38 13.55 -0.49 -15.32
C ARG A 38 13.88 -1.94 -15.69
N ASN A 39 13.43 -2.38 -16.87
CA ASN A 39 13.63 -3.74 -17.39
C ASN A 39 13.06 -4.83 -16.47
N SER A 40 12.05 -4.50 -15.68
CA SER A 40 11.27 -5.40 -14.84
C SER A 40 9.82 -5.40 -15.33
N ILE A 41 9.12 -6.52 -15.14
CA ILE A 41 7.68 -6.63 -15.40
C ILE A 41 6.90 -6.38 -14.10
N VAL A 42 7.32 -7.02 -13.02
CA VAL A 42 6.77 -6.88 -11.66
C VAL A 42 7.92 -6.95 -10.65
N HIS A 43 7.84 -6.16 -9.60
CA HIS A 43 8.64 -6.37 -8.40
C HIS A 43 7.76 -6.40 -7.15
N ARG A 44 8.23 -7.15 -6.16
CA ARG A 44 7.53 -7.37 -4.88
C ARG A 44 8.38 -6.97 -3.69
N GLN A 45 9.65 -6.66 -3.92
CA GLN A 45 10.62 -6.30 -2.90
C GLN A 45 11.57 -5.22 -3.39
N ILE A 46 12.16 -4.48 -2.47
CA ILE A 46 13.20 -3.51 -2.75
C ILE A 46 14.43 -3.65 -1.85
N LEU A 47 15.57 -3.23 -2.38
CA LEU A 47 16.79 -3.02 -1.60
C LEU A 47 16.96 -1.52 -1.32
N LYS A 48 17.08 -1.17 -0.04
CA LYS A 48 17.23 0.22 0.40
C LYS A 48 18.15 0.30 1.60
N PHE A 49 19.35 0.84 1.39
CA PHE A 49 20.38 0.90 2.44
C PHE A 49 20.45 2.26 3.17
N ARG A 50 19.70 3.27 2.72
CA ARG A 50 19.75 4.66 3.26
C ARG A 50 18.35 5.16 3.66
N GLY A 51 18.30 6.03 4.67
CA GLY A 51 17.08 6.62 5.23
C GLY A 51 16.57 5.91 6.50
N ASN A 52 15.40 6.34 7.00
CA ASN A 52 14.83 5.85 8.27
C ASN A 52 14.40 4.38 8.21
N THR A 53 13.94 3.90 7.05
CA THR A 53 13.58 2.49 6.83
C THR A 53 14.60 1.86 5.90
N ARG A 54 15.29 0.81 6.38
CA ARG A 54 16.24 0.01 5.62
C ARG A 54 15.59 -1.29 5.17
N CYS A 55 15.82 -1.66 3.92
CA CYS A 55 15.35 -2.90 3.32
C CYS A 55 16.55 -3.71 2.84
N TYR A 56 16.75 -4.85 3.48
CA TYR A 56 17.77 -5.85 3.15
C TYR A 56 17.12 -6.98 2.34
N GLY A 57 17.93 -7.83 1.70
CA GLY A 57 17.42 -8.91 0.85
C GLY A 57 16.53 -9.93 1.59
N ASN A 58 16.66 -10.04 2.91
CA ASN A 58 15.83 -10.90 3.76
C ASN A 58 14.70 -10.13 4.49
N SER A 59 14.45 -8.87 4.12
CA SER A 59 13.41 -8.07 4.76
C SER A 59 12.04 -8.48 4.25
N THR A 60 11.33 -9.30 5.03
CA THR A 60 10.02 -9.84 4.67
C THR A 60 8.86 -8.99 5.16
N SER A 61 9.06 -7.78 5.68
CA SER A 61 7.96 -6.95 6.22
C SER A 61 7.68 -5.72 5.36
N PRO A 62 6.44 -5.20 5.36
CA PRO A 62 6.13 -3.93 4.71
C PRO A 62 6.91 -2.75 5.31
N PRO A 63 7.38 -1.79 4.50
CA PRO A 63 7.15 -1.64 3.06
C PRO A 63 8.25 -2.28 2.19
N CYS A 64 9.10 -3.16 2.74
CA CYS A 64 10.25 -3.68 2.00
C CYS A 64 9.89 -4.80 1.04
N THR A 65 8.89 -5.60 1.39
CA THR A 65 8.36 -6.71 0.59
C THR A 65 6.83 -6.65 0.62
N GLY A 66 6.18 -7.14 -0.44
CA GLY A 66 4.74 -7.42 -0.53
C GLY A 66 3.85 -6.26 -0.10
N TRP A 67 4.12 -5.06 -0.59
CA TRP A 67 3.41 -3.86 -0.17
C TRP A 67 3.11 -2.93 -1.34
N VAL A 68 1.94 -2.29 -1.30
CA VAL A 68 1.49 -1.28 -2.24
C VAL A 68 0.89 -0.10 -1.46
N GLU A 69 0.95 1.09 -2.02
CA GLU A 69 0.38 2.30 -1.45
C GLU A 69 -1.10 2.45 -1.85
N MET A 70 -1.92 3.01 -0.95
CA MET A 70 -3.38 3.18 -1.16
C MET A 70 -3.74 4.16 -2.29
N MET A 71 -2.77 4.84 -2.92
CA MET A 71 -3.04 5.82 -3.99
C MET A 71 -3.61 5.20 -5.28
N ALA A 72 -3.19 3.98 -5.62
CA ALA A 72 -3.58 3.32 -6.86
C ALA A 72 -3.62 1.77 -6.75
N PRO A 73 -4.19 1.21 -5.68
CA PRO A 73 -4.25 -0.24 -5.53
C PRO A 73 -5.27 -0.84 -6.50
N VAL A 74 -4.97 -2.05 -6.95
CA VAL A 74 -5.83 -2.91 -7.74
C VAL A 74 -5.94 -4.23 -7.02
N PHE A 75 -7.17 -4.67 -6.78
CA PHE A 75 -7.47 -5.85 -5.98
C PHE A 75 -8.09 -6.94 -6.86
N SER A 76 -7.81 -8.19 -6.52
CA SER A 76 -8.69 -9.30 -6.89
C SER A 76 -10.07 -9.11 -6.26
N LYS A 77 -11.07 -9.85 -6.74
CA LYS A 77 -12.41 -9.80 -6.14
C LYS A 77 -12.39 -10.22 -4.66
N ALA A 78 -11.61 -11.23 -4.30
CA ALA A 78 -11.53 -11.74 -2.93
C ALA A 78 -10.80 -10.74 -2.02
N ALA A 79 -9.66 -10.21 -2.46
CA ALA A 79 -8.92 -9.19 -1.71
C ALA A 79 -9.72 -7.90 -1.54
N TRP A 80 -10.52 -7.53 -2.55
CA TRP A 80 -11.40 -6.36 -2.47
C TRP A 80 -12.50 -6.54 -1.42
N GLN A 81 -13.14 -7.71 -1.36
CA GLN A 81 -14.16 -7.97 -0.34
C GLN A 81 -13.61 -7.81 1.07
N CYS A 82 -12.42 -8.35 1.35
CA CYS A 82 -11.73 -8.16 2.63
C CYS A 82 -11.38 -6.68 2.88
N THR A 83 -10.80 -6.01 1.89
CA THR A 83 -10.37 -4.60 2.00
C THR A 83 -11.55 -3.66 2.23
N TRP A 84 -12.68 -3.94 1.60
CA TRP A 84 -13.92 -3.18 1.74
C TRP A 84 -14.37 -3.11 3.20
N TYR A 85 -14.26 -4.20 3.96
CA TYR A 85 -14.61 -4.20 5.39
C TYR A 85 -13.62 -3.41 6.26
N MET A 86 -12.39 -3.21 5.80
CA MET A 86 -11.40 -2.36 6.48
C MET A 86 -11.68 -0.86 6.27
N ILE A 87 -12.21 -0.48 5.11
CA ILE A 87 -12.52 0.91 4.76
C ILE A 87 -13.85 1.30 5.41
N GLN A 88 -13.79 2.18 6.42
CA GLN A 88 -14.99 2.64 7.15
C GLN A 88 -15.05 4.16 7.36
N ASN A 89 -14.19 4.89 6.65
CA ASN A 89 -14.18 6.35 6.61
C ASN A 89 -14.05 6.80 5.16
N ASP A 90 -14.18 8.11 4.95
CA ASP A 90 -14.06 8.74 3.63
C ASP A 90 -12.61 8.78 3.10
N LEU A 91 -11.70 7.99 3.68
CA LEU A 91 -10.28 7.89 3.34
C LEU A 91 -9.59 9.26 3.33
N ILE A 92 -10.02 10.17 4.21
CA ILE A 92 -9.62 11.59 4.27
C ILE A 92 -8.08 11.73 4.30
N HIS A 93 -7.39 10.71 4.84
CA HIS A 93 -6.02 10.37 4.42
C HIS A 93 -5.69 8.94 4.87
N ALA A 94 -5.74 7.97 3.95
CA ALA A 94 -5.59 6.54 4.22
C ALA A 94 -4.15 6.05 4.53
N TRP A 95 -3.26 6.95 4.93
CA TRP A 95 -1.87 6.63 5.28
C TRP A 95 -1.83 5.69 6.49
N GLY A 96 -1.28 4.49 6.30
CA GLY A 96 -1.25 3.45 7.33
C GLY A 96 -2.23 2.30 7.07
N LEU A 97 -3.38 2.56 6.42
CA LEU A 97 -4.30 1.49 6.00
C LEU A 97 -3.67 0.60 4.92
N ASP A 98 -2.83 1.19 4.07
CA ASP A 98 -1.97 0.49 3.10
C ASP A 98 -1.09 -0.59 3.73
N ARG A 99 -0.68 -0.47 5.00
CA ARG A 99 0.06 -1.52 5.72
C ARG A 99 -0.80 -2.73 6.07
N LYS A 100 -2.12 -2.63 5.98
CA LYS A 100 -3.05 -3.73 6.25
C LYS A 100 -3.59 -4.39 4.98
N LEU A 101 -3.47 -3.74 3.82
CA LEU A 101 -3.97 -4.28 2.54
C LEU A 101 -3.43 -5.69 2.22
N GLY A 102 -2.17 -5.95 2.53
CA GLY A 102 -1.59 -7.28 2.28
C GLY A 102 -2.20 -8.40 3.13
N TYR A 103 -2.89 -8.11 4.25
CA TYR A 103 -3.64 -9.13 5.01
C TYR A 103 -4.84 -9.67 4.22
N CYS A 104 -5.31 -8.94 3.21
CA CYS A 104 -6.40 -9.37 2.33
C CYS A 104 -5.92 -10.18 1.12
N ALA A 105 -4.61 -10.33 0.92
CA ALA A 105 -4.07 -11.23 -0.08
C ALA A 105 -4.15 -12.67 0.43
N GLN A 106 -4.73 -13.56 -0.38
CA GLN A 106 -4.76 -14.99 -0.04
C GLN A 106 -3.38 -15.63 -0.28
N GLY A 107 -2.98 -16.55 0.59
CA GLY A 107 -1.71 -17.27 0.47
C GLY A 107 -0.50 -16.46 0.93
N ASP A 108 0.62 -16.62 0.22
CA ASP A 108 1.87 -15.94 0.54
C ASP A 108 1.86 -14.50 0.01
N TRP A 109 1.56 -13.56 0.89
CA TRP A 109 1.48 -12.14 0.55
C TRP A 109 2.79 -11.56 0.00
N THR A 110 3.95 -12.18 0.30
CA THR A 110 5.24 -11.76 -0.29
C THR A 110 5.32 -12.04 -1.80
N LYS A 111 4.47 -12.95 -2.30
CA LYS A 111 4.33 -13.34 -3.70
C LYS A 111 3.09 -12.75 -4.36
N ASN A 112 2.02 -12.61 -3.61
CA ASN A 112 0.72 -12.24 -4.17
C ASN A 112 0.42 -10.73 -4.02
N VAL A 113 1.36 -9.97 -3.46
CA VAL A 113 1.31 -8.50 -3.40
C VAL A 113 2.50 -7.90 -4.13
N GLY A 114 2.28 -6.97 -5.06
CA GLY A 114 3.38 -6.42 -5.86
C GLY A 114 3.06 -5.22 -6.73
N VAL A 115 4.11 -4.65 -7.31
CA VAL A 115 4.06 -3.48 -8.17
C VAL A 115 4.36 -3.90 -9.60
N VAL A 116 3.50 -3.50 -10.53
CA VAL A 116 3.66 -3.79 -11.96
C VAL A 116 4.53 -2.70 -12.60
N ASP A 117 5.75 -3.05 -12.98
CA ASP A 117 6.75 -2.14 -13.56
C ASP A 117 6.55 -1.86 -15.04
N ALA A 118 6.02 -2.84 -15.78
CA ALA A 118 5.74 -2.72 -17.20
C ALA A 118 4.68 -1.63 -17.49
N GLU A 119 3.71 -1.50 -16.58
CA GLU A 119 2.61 -0.54 -16.67
C GLU A 119 2.69 0.44 -15.50
N TYR A 120 2.95 1.71 -15.81
CA TYR A 120 3.26 2.72 -14.81
C TYR A 120 2.47 4.01 -15.03
N ILE A 121 2.27 4.74 -13.95
CA ILE A 121 1.53 5.99 -13.91
C ILE A 121 2.39 7.14 -13.39
N VAL A 122 1.92 8.36 -13.59
CA VAL A 122 2.50 9.57 -13.00
C VAL A 122 1.59 10.02 -11.87
N HIS A 123 2.11 10.05 -10.64
CA HIS A 123 1.39 10.53 -9.46
C HIS A 123 1.98 11.85 -8.98
N LEU A 124 1.24 12.95 -9.14
CA LEU A 124 1.76 14.30 -8.88
C LEU A 124 1.84 14.67 -7.39
N GLY A 125 1.30 13.86 -6.47
CA GLY A 125 1.31 14.18 -5.03
C GLY A 125 0.49 15.42 -4.65
N LEU A 126 -0.46 15.83 -5.51
CA LEU A 126 -1.31 16.99 -5.28
C LEU A 126 -2.36 16.64 -4.22
N SER A 127 -2.44 17.44 -3.16
CA SER A 127 -3.49 17.26 -2.15
C SER A 127 -4.85 17.62 -2.75
N THR A 128 -5.80 16.68 -2.71
CA THR A 128 -7.18 16.91 -3.14
C THR A 128 -7.97 17.76 -2.14
N LEU A 129 -7.57 17.73 -0.86
CA LEU A 129 -8.17 18.51 0.22
C LEU A 129 -7.15 19.44 0.87
N GLY A 130 -7.53 20.71 1.08
CA GLY A 130 -6.66 21.73 1.67
C GLY A 130 -5.58 22.30 0.73
N ALA A 131 -5.60 22.00 -0.57
CA ALA A 131 -4.75 22.70 -1.54
C ALA A 131 -5.43 24.01 -1.99
N LEU A 132 -4.84 25.14 -1.60
CA LEU A 132 -5.21 26.46 -2.13
C LEU A 132 -4.67 26.59 -3.56
N LEU A 133 -5.53 26.42 -4.57
CA LEU A 133 -5.21 26.74 -5.96
C LEU A 133 -5.30 28.25 -6.27
N SER A 134 -5.61 29.09 -5.28
CA SER A 134 -5.82 30.53 -5.49
C SER A 134 -5.12 31.40 -4.44
N LYS A 135 -4.68 32.60 -4.87
CA LYS A 135 -4.09 33.68 -4.07
C LYS A 135 -5.08 34.30 -3.05
N SER A 136 -6.06 33.55 -2.55
CA SER A 136 -6.94 34.02 -1.49
C SER A 136 -6.27 33.85 -0.13
N LYS A 137 -6.45 34.81 0.77
CA LYS A 137 -6.00 34.76 2.18
C LYS A 137 -6.87 33.79 3.00
N GLU A 138 -7.24 32.64 2.44
CA GLU A 138 -7.98 31.63 3.19
C GLU A 138 -7.04 30.88 4.13
N VAL A 139 -7.51 30.59 5.34
CA VAL A 139 -6.74 29.85 6.34
C VAL A 139 -6.46 28.45 5.82
N ASP A 140 -5.20 28.01 5.86
CA ASP A 140 -4.81 26.65 5.50
C ASP A 140 -5.53 25.64 6.42
N LYS A 141 -6.47 24.88 5.86
CA LYS A 141 -7.23 23.84 6.57
C LYS A 141 -6.52 22.49 6.61
N ARG A 142 -5.33 22.34 6.01
CA ARG A 142 -4.55 21.09 6.04
C ARG A 142 -4.29 20.56 7.46
N PRO A 143 -4.02 21.39 8.48
CA PRO A 143 -3.86 20.89 9.84
C PRO A 143 -5.13 20.17 10.34
N GLN A 144 -6.32 20.70 10.06
CA GLN A 144 -7.59 20.10 10.48
C GLN A 144 -7.84 18.76 9.77
N VAL A 145 -7.52 18.68 8.47
CA VAL A 145 -7.57 17.43 7.70
C VAL A 145 -6.63 16.37 8.29
N ARG A 146 -5.40 16.76 8.65
CA ARG A 146 -4.43 15.86 9.29
C ARG A 146 -4.88 15.40 10.68
N THR A 147 -5.47 16.29 11.47
CA THR A 147 -6.05 15.94 12.77
C THR A 147 -7.18 14.92 12.60
N GLN A 148 -8.12 15.18 11.69
CA GLN A 148 -9.23 14.26 11.43
C GLN A 148 -8.73 12.89 10.95
N SER A 149 -7.77 12.86 10.01
CA SER A 149 -7.13 11.62 9.56
C SER A 149 -6.48 10.84 10.72
N SER A 150 -5.81 11.52 11.64
CA SER A 150 -5.17 10.87 12.79
C SER A 150 -6.21 10.25 13.72
N VAL A 151 -7.33 10.94 13.96
CA VAL A 151 -8.44 10.42 14.77
C VAL A 151 -9.06 9.18 14.10
N GLU A 152 -9.34 9.25 12.80
CA GLU A 152 -9.91 8.13 12.05
C GLU A 152 -8.98 6.91 12.02
N MET A 153 -7.66 7.13 11.91
CA MET A 153 -6.67 6.06 11.94
C MET A 153 -6.60 5.40 13.33
N ASN A 154 -6.73 6.17 14.40
CA ASN A 154 -6.79 5.61 15.76
C ASN A 154 -8.03 4.74 15.96
N ILE A 155 -9.20 5.18 15.49
CA ILE A 155 -10.44 4.39 15.54
C ILE A 155 -10.26 3.08 14.76
N PHE A 156 -9.63 3.13 13.59
CA PHE A 156 -9.32 1.93 12.81
C PHE A 156 -8.40 0.99 13.59
N HIS A 157 -7.31 1.49 14.18
CA HIS A 157 -6.39 0.67 14.97
C HIS A 157 -7.07 0.02 16.18
N GLU A 158 -7.88 0.77 16.93
CA GLU A 158 -8.62 0.21 18.08
C GLU A 158 -9.53 -0.94 17.66
N ARG A 159 -10.24 -0.79 16.55
CA ARG A 159 -11.10 -1.85 16.00
C ARG A 159 -10.33 -3.04 15.46
N TRP A 160 -9.21 -2.80 14.77
CA TRP A 160 -8.33 -3.85 14.28
C TRP A 160 -7.82 -4.71 15.45
N GLU A 161 -7.33 -4.06 16.51
CA GLU A 161 -6.85 -4.75 17.72
C GLU A 161 -7.98 -5.46 18.48
N ALA A 162 -9.18 -4.88 18.52
CA ALA A 162 -10.36 -5.55 19.09
C ALA A 162 -10.70 -6.83 18.30
N GLY A 163 -10.73 -6.76 16.96
CA GLY A 163 -10.98 -7.90 16.10
C GLY A 163 -9.96 -9.03 16.29
N ILE A 164 -8.68 -8.69 16.42
CA ILE A 164 -7.62 -9.65 16.78
C ILE A 164 -7.89 -10.33 18.12
N LYS A 165 -8.29 -9.57 19.14
CA LYS A 165 -8.52 -10.11 20.50
C LYS A 165 -9.77 -11.00 20.56
N GLU A 166 -10.79 -10.68 19.79
CA GLU A 166 -12.05 -11.43 19.75
C GLU A 166 -11.90 -12.74 18.98
N ASP A 167 -11.11 -12.75 17.91
CA ASP A 167 -10.82 -13.96 17.14
C ASP A 167 -9.76 -14.83 17.83
N ARG A 168 -10.25 -15.79 18.64
CA ARG A 168 -9.42 -16.74 19.39
C ARG A 168 -8.52 -17.61 18.52
N CYS A 169 -8.84 -17.76 17.23
CA CYS A 169 -8.08 -18.57 16.28
C CYS A 169 -7.15 -17.72 15.40
N TRP A 170 -7.12 -16.41 15.61
CA TRP A 170 -6.32 -15.51 14.80
C TRP A 170 -4.83 -15.76 15.00
N VAL A 171 -4.12 -15.91 13.88
CA VAL A 171 -2.66 -15.99 13.84
C VAL A 171 -2.16 -14.97 12.83
N ASP A 172 -1.20 -14.14 13.24
CA ASP A 172 -0.65 -13.10 12.38
C ASP A 172 0.16 -13.73 11.22
N PRO A 173 -0.32 -13.66 9.96
CA PRO A 173 0.40 -14.23 8.82
C PRO A 173 1.78 -13.60 8.60
N TYR A 174 2.01 -12.37 9.08
CA TYR A 174 3.31 -11.70 8.96
C TYR A 174 4.32 -12.25 9.97
N GLN A 175 3.88 -12.69 11.15
CA GLN A 175 4.76 -13.30 12.16
C GLN A 175 5.14 -14.73 11.81
N LEU A 176 4.21 -15.48 11.21
CA LEU A 176 4.46 -16.87 10.79
C LEU A 176 5.60 -16.97 9.77
N ILE A 177 5.58 -16.12 8.75
CA ILE A 177 6.59 -16.14 7.67
C ILE A 177 7.95 -15.64 8.19
N ALA A 178 7.97 -14.61 9.05
CA ALA A 178 9.20 -14.12 9.67
C ALA A 178 9.94 -15.21 10.46
N ASN A 179 9.20 -16.13 11.09
CA ASN A 179 9.77 -17.26 11.82
C ASN A 179 10.25 -18.39 10.89
N GLN A 180 9.58 -18.62 9.75
CA GLN A 180 9.99 -19.62 8.75
C GLN A 180 11.30 -19.25 8.04
N THR A 181 11.56 -17.95 7.82
CA THR A 181 12.79 -17.46 7.16
C THR A 181 14.05 -17.41 8.04
N ARG A 182 13.97 -17.86 9.31
CA ARG A 182 15.12 -17.88 10.25
C ARG A 182 15.87 -19.21 10.30
N HIS A 183 15.56 -20.16 9.42
CA HIS A 183 16.19 -21.48 9.34
C HIS A 183 17.03 -21.64 8.07
#